data_AF-A0AA38CCU0-F1
#
_entry.id   AF-A0AA38CCU0-F1
#
_cell.length_a   1.000
_cell.length_b   1.000
_cell.length_c   1.000
_cell.angle_alpha   90.00
_cell.angle_beta   90.00
_cell.angle_gamma   90.00
#
_symmetry.space_group_name_H-M   'P 1'
#
loop_
_entity.id
_entity.type
_entity.pdbx_description
1 polymer ?
#
loop_
_entity_poly.entity_id
_entity_poly.type
_entity_poly.pdbx_seq_one_letter_code
_entity_poly.pdbx_strand_id
1 'polypeptide(L)' 'IEVQYLGHIISGKVSPVDPSKIRAIMDWPAPTTVTEVCSFMGLAGYYKRFVQDFSQIAHPITSLQRKGK' A
#
# COMPACT_ATOMS: atom_id res chain seq x y z
N ILE A 1 27.59 -2.73 4.24
CA ILE A 1 27.48 -1.47 5.01
C ILE A 1 26.05 -1.44 5.53
N GLU A 2 25.90 -1.47 6.84
CA GLU A 2 24.62 -1.45 7.53
C GLU A 2 24.39 -0.03 8.03
N VAL A 3 23.30 0.62 7.64
CA VAL A 3 22.98 1.99 8.09
C VAL A 3 21.62 1.96 8.77
N GLN A 4 21.60 2.41 10.02
CA GLN A 4 20.39 2.51 10.81
C GLN A 4 19.76 3.87 10.54
N TYR A 5 18.56 3.89 9.97
CA TYR A 5 17.83 5.13 9.69
C TYR A 5 16.36 4.97 10.10
N LEU A 6 15.90 5.85 10.99
CA LEU A 6 14.53 5.90 11.51
C LEU A 6 14.00 4.55 12.02
N GLY A 7 14.84 3.75 12.69
CA GLY A 7 14.43 2.52 13.37
C GLY A 7 14.44 1.24 12.52
N HIS A 8 15.00 1.26 11.30
CA HIS A 8 15.13 0.05 10.47
C HIS A 8 16.57 -0.17 9.99
N ILE A 9 16.94 -1.46 9.87
CA ILE A 9 18.21 -1.92 9.30
C ILE A 9 18.00 -2.20 7.82
N ILE A 10 18.64 -1.41 6.94
CA ILE A 10 18.55 -1.59 5.48
C ILE A 10 19.80 -2.34 5.02
N SER A 11 19.67 -3.65 4.76
CA SER A 11 20.68 -4.45 4.07
C SER A 11 20.36 -4.53 2.57
N GLY A 12 21.38 -4.54 1.71
CA GLY A 12 21.29 -4.35 0.24
C GLY A 12 20.47 -5.36 -0.59
N LYS A 13 19.62 -6.18 0.02
CA LYS A 13 18.57 -6.96 -0.64
C LYS A 13 17.23 -6.38 -0.20
N VAL A 14 16.51 -5.80 -1.16
CA VAL A 14 15.09 -5.38 -1.13
C VAL A 14 14.52 -5.24 0.28
N SER A 15 14.40 -3.98 0.74
CA SER A 15 13.87 -3.59 2.05
C SER A 15 12.71 -4.49 2.49
N PRO A 16 12.84 -5.24 3.61
CA PRO A 16 11.73 -5.97 4.18
C PRO A 16 10.81 -4.92 4.78
N VAL A 17 9.72 -4.61 4.08
CA VAL A 17 8.61 -3.85 4.68
C VAL A 17 8.28 -4.50 6.01
N ASP A 18 8.23 -3.70 7.07
CA ASP A 18 7.88 -4.18 8.41
C ASP A 18 6.59 -5.01 8.34
N PRO A 19 6.61 -6.29 8.74
CA PRO A 19 5.43 -7.14 8.72
C PRO A 19 4.23 -6.55 9.46
N SER A 20 4.48 -5.70 10.46
CA SER A 20 3.44 -5.00 11.22
C SER A 20 2.69 -3.97 10.36
N LYS A 21 3.38 -3.32 9.43
CA LYS A 21 2.78 -2.37 8.47
C LYS A 21 1.94 -3.10 7.41
N ILE A 22 2.35 -4.31 7.02
CA ILE A 22 1.56 -5.17 6.13
C ILE A 22 0.29 -5.64 6.84
N ARG A 23 0.40 -6.11 8.10
CA ARG A 23 -0.76 -6.51 8.90
C ARG A 23 -1.77 -5.39 9.07
N ALA A 24 -1.33 -4.15 9.34
CA ALA A 24 -2.23 -3.01 9.44
C ALA A 24 -3.04 -2.73 8.16
N ILE A 25 -2.53 -3.09 6.98
CA ILE A 25 -3.25 -2.99 5.70
C ILE A 25 -4.20 -4.17 5.52
N MET A 26 -3.81 -5.38 5.93
CA MET A 26 -4.67 -6.56 5.87
C MET A 26 -5.85 -6.49 6.85
N ASP A 27 -5.62 -5.90 8.02
CA ASP A 27 -6.63 -5.70 9.06
C ASP A 27 -7.46 -4.43 8.83
N TRP A 28 -7.18 -3.69 7.75
CA TRP A 28 -7.91 -2.48 7.42
C TRP A 28 -9.39 -2.83 7.15
N PRO A 29 -10.35 -2.20 7.85
CA PRO A 29 -11.76 -2.50 7.68
C PRO A 29 -12.22 -2.16 6.26
N ALA A 30 -13.10 -2.97 5.69
CA ALA A 30 -13.61 -2.73 4.35
C ALA A 30 -14.18 -1.30 4.23
N PRO A 31 -13.61 -0.44 3.37
CA PRO A 31 -14.04 0.94 3.28
C PRO A 31 -15.47 1.01 2.72
N THR A 32 -16.29 1.84 3.33
CA THR A 32 -17.72 2.00 3.00
C THR A 32 -18.01 3.30 2.27
N THR A 33 -17.11 4.28 2.37
CA THR A 33 -17.26 5.60 1.75
C THR A 33 -16.19 5.85 0.68
N VAL A 34 -16.51 6.68 -0.30
CA VAL A 34 -15.56 7.08 -1.36
C VAL A 34 -14.28 7.70 -0.78
N THR A 35 -14.42 8.48 0.30
CA THR A 35 -13.29 9.09 1.00
C THR A 35 -12.37 8.04 1.62
N GLU A 36 -12.92 7.04 2.30
CA GLU A 36 -12.14 5.92 2.87
C GLU A 36 -11.44 5.10 1.79
N VAL A 37 -12.13 4.84 0.67
CA VAL A 37 -11.53 4.14 -0.48
C VAL A 37 -10.34 4.95 -1.04
N CYS A 38 -10.47 6.27 -1.17
CA CYS A 38 -9.37 7.15 -1.59
C CYS A 38 -8.20 7.13 -0.58
N SER A 39 -8.49 7.19 0.72
CA SER A 39 -7.47 7.12 1.78
C SER A 39 -6.72 5.78 1.77
N PHE A 40 -7.45 4.67 1.64
CA PHE A 40 -6.88 3.33 1.52
C PHE A 40 -6.00 3.22 0.27
N MET A 41 -6.47 3.69 -0.89
CA MET A 41 -5.71 3.68 -2.14
C MET A 41 -4.41 4.49 -2.04
N GLY A 42 -4.43 5.62 -1.32
CA GLY A 42 -3.23 6.40 -1.03
C GLY A 42 -2.19 5.62 -0.21
N LEU A 43 -2.64 4.93 0.84
CA LEU A 43 -1.79 4.08 1.68
C LEU A 43 -1.26 2.87 0.91
N ALA A 44 -2.14 2.14 0.22
CA ALA A 44 -1.81 0.96 -0.56
C ALA A 44 -0.84 1.28 -1.71
N GLY A 45 -0.96 2.47 -2.30
CA GLY A 45 -0.06 2.99 -3.32
C GLY A 45 1.40 3.10 -2.88
N TYR A 46 1.66 3.37 -1.59
CA TYR A 46 3.03 3.39 -1.03
C TYR A 46 3.69 2.00 -1.06
N TYR A 47 2.89 0.94 -0.87
CA TYR A 47 3.38 -0.45 -0.84
C TYR A 47 3.25 -1.19 -2.17
N LYS A 48 2.76 -0.54 -3.24
CA LYS A 48 2.53 -1.17 -4.55
C LYS A 48 3.75 -1.88 -5.15
N ARG A 49 4.97 -1.46 -4.80
CA ARG A 49 6.23 -2.08 -5.28
C ARG A 49 6.46 -3.49 -4.71
N PHE A 50 5.79 -3.81 -3.61
CA PHE A 50 5.90 -5.10 -2.91
C PHE A 50 4.71 -6.03 -3.19
N VAL A 51 3.68 -5.53 -3.89
CA VAL A 51 2.48 -6.28 -4.25
C VAL A 51 2.51 -6.58 -5.74
N GLN A 52 2.71 -7.85 -6.09
CA GLN A 52 2.65 -8.29 -7.48
C GLN A 52 1.26 -8.00 -8.06
N ASP A 53 1.20 -7.50 -9.29
CA ASP A 53 -0.04 -7.18 -10.00
C ASP A 53 -0.96 -6.18 -9.28
N PHE A 54 -0.42 -5.34 -8.39
CA PHE A 54 -1.17 -4.30 -7.67
C PHE A 54 -2.09 -3.48 -8.59
N SER A 55 -1.59 -3.10 -9.77
CA SER A 55 -2.37 -2.32 -10.73
C SER A 55 -3.59 -3.06 -11.25
N GLN A 56 -3.54 -4.38 -11.42
CA GLN A 56 -4.67 -5.19 -11.88
C GLN A 56 -5.72 -5.32 -10.76
N ILE A 57 -5.26 -5.56 -9.53
CA ILE A 57 -6.12 -5.69 -8.34
C ILE A 57 -6.83 -4.37 -8.01
N ALA A 58 -6.11 -3.25 -8.10
CA ALA A 58 -6.63 -1.92 -7.81
C ALA A 58 -7.43 -1.30 -8.98
N HIS A 59 -7.41 -1.91 -10.16
CA HIS A 59 -8.06 -1.38 -11.36
C HIS A 59 -9.57 -1.18 -11.19
N PRO A 60 -10.36 -2.15 -10.66
CA PRO A 60 -11.80 -1.97 -10.47
C PRO A 60 -12.10 -0.76 -9.59
N ILE A 61 -11.35 -0.61 -8.48
CA ILE A 61 -11.52 0.50 -7.53
C ILE A 61 -11.17 1.84 -8.19
N THR A 62 -10.05 1.90 -8.91
CA THR A 62 -9.60 3.12 -9.60
C THR A 62 -10.58 3.53 -10.71
N SER A 63 -11.17 2.54 -11.41
CA SER A 63 -12.16 2.81 -12.46
C SER A 63 -13.45 3.43 -11.92
N LEU A 64 -13.85 3.06 -10.70
CA LEU A 64 -15.01 3.63 -10.00
C LEU A 64 -14.76 5.05 -9.47
N GLN A 65 -13.51 5.38 -9.16
CA GLN A 65 -13.10 6.72 -8.71
C GLN A 65 -12.93 7.73 -9.86
N ARG A 66 -12.80 7.24 -11.10
CA ARG A 66 -12.69 8.11 -12.26
C ARG A 66 -14.04 8.78 -12.51
N LYS A 67 -14.17 10.05 -12.12
CA LYS A 67 -15.27 10.92 -12.55
C LYS A 67 -15.39 10.80 -14.07
N GLY A 68 -16.59 10.47 -14.55
CA GLY A 68 -16.88 10.37 -15.98
C GLY A 68 -16.34 11.61 -16.70
N LYS A 69 -15.71 11.39 -17.86
CA LYS A 69 -15.50 12.50 -18.78
C LYS A 69 -16.85 13.09 -19.16
#